data_AF-A0AAE2EKD1-F1
#
_entry.id   AF-A0AAE2EKD1-F1
#
_cell.length_a   1.000
_cell.length_b   1.000
_cell.length_c   1.000
_cell.angle_alpha   90.00
_cell.angle_beta   90.00
_cell.angle_gamma   90.00
#
_symmetry.space_group_name_H-M   'P 1'
#
loop_
_entity.id
_entity.type
_entity.pdbx_description
1 polymer ?
#
loop_
_entity_poly.entity_id
_entity_poly.type
_entity_poly.pdbx_seq_one_letter_code
_entity_poly.pdbx_strand_id
1 'polypeptide(L)'
;MTSKLTKDQLEAIRLRYERSSGGYWMVEDGCYVCDVSNTRKVNDGEDYVGSVVIADCVKGEDAEFIAFAHDEDIPRLLSHIEYLEERLKKLSLKYSVANDLLSDLHEYLEDTIYCYDAIYYELSSYLNAEMGDENADDR
;
A
#
# COMPACT_ATOMS: atom_id res chain seq x y z
N MET A 1 7.36 5.08 15.38
CA MET A 1 5.91 4.82 15.24
C MET A 1 5.58 4.98 13.76
N THR A 2 5.07 3.94 13.10
CA THR A 2 4.61 4.03 11.70
C THR A 2 3.24 4.71 11.67
N SER A 3 3.06 5.71 10.83
CA SER A 3 1.85 6.55 10.83
C SER A 3 1.15 6.55 9.48
N LYS A 4 -0.16 6.30 9.50
CA LYS A 4 -1.00 6.42 8.32
C LYS A 4 -1.31 7.89 8.06
N LEU A 5 -0.84 8.41 6.93
CA LEU A 5 -1.30 9.70 6.43
C LEU A 5 -2.75 9.60 5.93
N THR A 6 -3.52 10.65 6.20
CA THR A 6 -4.85 10.84 5.63
C THR A 6 -4.74 11.30 4.17
N LYS A 7 -5.86 11.23 3.43
CA LYS A 7 -5.93 11.76 2.07
C LYS A 7 -5.60 13.25 2.03
N ASP A 8 -6.12 14.01 2.98
CA ASP A 8 -5.91 15.46 3.04
C ASP A 8 -4.46 15.83 3.34
N GLN A 9 -3.78 15.04 4.18
CA GLN A 9 -2.35 15.23 4.45
C GLN A 9 -1.50 14.94 3.21
N LEU A 10 -1.80 13.86 2.48
CA LEU A 10 -1.14 13.54 1.22
C LEU A 10 -1.39 14.63 0.16
N GLU A 11 -2.62 15.15 0.10
CA GLU A 11 -2.97 16.22 -0.83
C GLU A 11 -2.26 17.53 -0.48
N ALA A 12 -2.11 17.85 0.80
CA ALA A 12 -1.35 19.04 1.22
C ALA A 12 0.12 18.95 0.80
N ILE A 13 0.76 17.79 0.98
CA ILE A 13 2.14 17.55 0.51
C ILE A 13 2.22 17.66 -1.01
N ARG A 14 1.27 17.05 -1.71
CA ARG A 14 1.18 17.09 -3.17
C ARG A 14 1.04 18.52 -3.69
N LEU A 15 0.16 19.33 -3.09
CA LEU A 15 -0.05 20.73 -3.48
C LEU A 15 1.20 21.57 -3.27
N ARG A 16 1.95 21.36 -2.17
CA ARG A 16 3.25 22.02 -1.98
C ARG A 16 4.24 21.66 -3.09
N TYR A 17 4.33 20.37 -3.41
CA TYR A 17 5.18 19.90 -4.50
C TYR A 17 4.78 20.49 -5.86
N GLU A 18 3.49 20.48 -6.21
CA GLU A 18 2.99 20.99 -7.49
C GLU A 18 3.12 22.52 -7.63
N ARG A 19 3.09 23.26 -6.51
CA ARG A 19 3.33 24.71 -6.50
C ARG A 19 4.80 25.06 -6.63
N SER A 20 5.71 24.18 -6.21
CA SER A 20 7.15 24.37 -6.39
C SER A 20 7.50 24.29 -7.87
N SER A 21 8.35 25.20 -8.34
CA SER A 21 8.78 25.25 -9.73
C SER A 21 10.00 24.38 -10.03
N GLY A 22 10.68 23.91 -8.98
CA GLY A 22 11.94 23.17 -9.09
C GLY A 22 13.08 24.04 -9.64
N GLY A 23 14.31 23.50 -9.65
CA GLY A 23 15.49 24.20 -10.16
C GLY A 23 16.50 24.60 -9.07
N TYR A 24 17.42 25.51 -9.40
CA TYR A 24 18.52 25.90 -8.51
C TYR A 24 18.04 26.79 -7.36
N TRP A 25 18.51 26.47 -6.14
CA TRP A 25 18.15 27.15 -4.88
C TRP A 25 19.24 28.11 -4.38
N MET A 26 20.00 28.71 -5.30
CA MET A 26 21.05 29.69 -4.99
C MET A 26 20.92 30.85 -5.95
N VAL A 27 20.21 31.90 -5.56
CA VAL A 27 20.07 33.13 -6.36
C VAL A 27 20.33 34.33 -5.47
N GLU A 28 21.21 35.24 -5.88
CA GLU A 28 21.76 36.32 -5.04
C GLU A 28 20.72 37.30 -4.43
N ASP A 29 19.48 37.31 -4.91
CA ASP A 29 18.34 38.07 -4.35
C ASP A 29 17.08 37.19 -4.39
N GLY A 30 16.61 36.70 -3.24
CA GLY A 30 15.50 35.75 -3.16
C GLY A 30 14.83 35.59 -1.78
N CYS A 31 13.90 34.66 -1.70
CA CYS A 31 13.25 34.17 -0.48
C CYS A 31 14.18 33.19 0.25
N TYR A 32 14.49 33.51 1.51
CA TYR A 32 15.41 32.72 2.33
C TYR A 32 14.68 31.67 3.17
N VAL A 33 15.23 30.45 3.16
CA VAL A 33 14.91 29.43 4.17
C VAL A 33 16.02 29.49 5.22
N CYS A 34 15.66 29.80 6.45
CA CYS A 34 16.60 30.02 7.54
C CYS A 34 16.47 28.94 8.62
N ASP A 35 17.61 28.45 9.12
CA ASP A 35 17.64 27.72 10.39
C ASP A 35 17.47 28.73 11.53
N VAL A 36 16.36 28.60 12.25
CA VAL A 36 16.02 29.46 13.39
C VAL A 36 16.49 28.88 14.73
N SER A 37 17.11 27.70 14.75
CA SER A 37 17.52 26.99 15.98
C SER A 37 18.39 27.82 16.93
N ASN A 38 19.14 28.80 16.40
CA ASN A 38 19.98 29.72 17.17
C ASN A 38 19.69 31.21 16.91
N THR A 39 18.49 31.55 16.43
CA THR A 39 18.14 32.96 16.16
C THR A 39 17.69 33.70 17.41
N ARG A 40 18.20 34.94 17.57
CA ARG A 40 17.67 35.92 18.51
C ARG A 40 16.99 37.03 17.73
N LYS A 41 15.73 37.31 18.07
CA LYS A 41 15.00 38.46 17.51
C LYS A 41 15.62 39.74 18.08
N VAL A 42 16.18 40.59 17.23
CA VAL A 42 16.96 41.75 17.70
C VAL A 42 16.12 43.01 17.84
N ASN A 43 14.93 43.09 17.22
CA ASN A 43 13.95 44.16 17.39
C ASN A 43 12.52 43.67 17.06
N ASP A 44 11.50 44.52 17.24
CA ASP A 44 10.10 44.27 16.81
C ASP A 44 9.91 44.09 15.28
N GLY A 45 10.98 44.19 14.49
CA GLY A 45 11.02 43.85 13.06
C GLY A 45 11.33 42.37 12.77
N GLU A 46 11.38 42.04 11.48
CA GLU A 46 11.68 40.69 10.95
C GLU A 46 13.19 40.37 10.91
N ASP A 47 14.04 41.17 11.55
CA ASP A 47 15.48 40.93 11.59
C ASP A 47 15.86 39.90 12.65
N TYR A 48 16.35 38.76 12.19
CA TYR A 48 16.94 37.71 13.01
C TYR A 48 18.47 37.77 12.92
N VAL A 49 19.16 37.90 14.05
CA VAL A 49 20.63 37.77 14.10
C VAL A 49 20.96 36.33 14.52
N GLY A 50 21.78 35.66 13.71
CA GLY A 50 22.27 34.30 13.97
C GLY A 50 21.59 33.19 13.17
N SER A 51 20.70 33.49 12.21
CA SER A 51 20.15 32.48 11.30
C SER A 51 21.18 32.06 10.26
N VAL A 52 21.29 30.76 10.04
CA VAL A 52 22.02 30.19 8.88
C VAL A 52 21.02 30.06 7.74
N VAL A 53 21.30 30.70 6.60
CA VAL A 53 20.52 30.51 5.38
C VAL A 53 20.81 29.11 4.85
N ILE A 54 19.77 28.27 4.76
CA ILE A 54 19.81 26.89 4.29
C ILE A 54 19.55 26.82 2.78
N ALA A 55 18.70 27.72 2.26
CA ALA A 55 18.39 27.83 0.84
C ALA A 55 17.98 29.26 0.47
N ASP A 56 18.24 29.63 -0.79
CA ASP A 56 17.87 30.93 -1.35
C ASP A 56 17.07 30.73 -2.65
N CYS A 57 15.78 31.03 -2.60
CA CYS A 57 14.85 30.70 -3.66
C CYS A 57 14.35 31.94 -4.37
N VAL A 58 14.23 31.92 -5.69
CA VAL A 58 13.60 33.05 -6.43
C VAL A 58 12.12 33.23 -6.04
N LYS A 59 11.45 32.15 -5.66
CA LYS A 59 10.01 32.13 -5.38
C LYS A 59 9.73 31.64 -3.96
N GLY A 60 8.71 32.23 -3.36
CA GLY A 60 8.24 31.85 -2.02
C GLY A 60 7.72 30.41 -1.97
N GLU A 61 7.12 29.90 -3.04
CA GLU A 61 6.64 28.51 -3.11
C GLU A 61 7.78 27.49 -3.03
N ASP A 62 8.93 27.80 -3.62
CA ASP A 62 10.11 26.92 -3.56
C ASP A 62 10.72 26.94 -2.14
N ALA A 63 10.75 28.12 -1.50
CA ALA A 63 11.16 28.25 -0.10
C ALA A 63 10.20 27.51 0.85
N GLU A 64 8.88 27.62 0.64
CA GLU A 64 7.85 26.87 1.38
C GLU A 64 8.06 25.37 1.22
N PHE A 65 8.25 24.89 -0.01
CA PHE A 65 8.51 23.47 -0.27
C PHE A 65 9.75 22.95 0.48
N ILE A 66 10.88 23.66 0.41
CA ILE A 66 12.13 23.25 1.09
C ILE A 66 11.97 23.27 2.61
N ALA A 67 11.32 24.29 3.17
CA ALA A 67 11.11 24.41 4.61
C ALA A 67 10.32 23.22 5.17
N PHE A 68 9.31 22.74 4.44
CA PHE A 68 8.50 21.59 4.86
C PHE A 68 9.14 20.24 4.52
N ALA A 69 10.00 20.17 3.50
CA ALA A 69 10.54 18.92 2.98
C ALA A 69 11.30 18.10 4.05
N HIS A 70 12.29 18.69 4.70
CA HIS A 70 13.21 17.95 5.59
C HIS A 70 12.55 17.54 6.91
N ASP A 71 11.84 18.46 7.56
CA ASP A 71 11.37 18.26 8.94
C ASP A 71 9.95 17.70 9.04
N GLU A 72 9.12 17.89 8.01
CA GLU A 72 7.72 17.44 8.03
C GLU A 72 7.42 16.39 6.96
N ASP A 73 7.59 16.74 5.69
CA ASP A 73 7.00 15.98 4.59
C ASP A 73 7.75 14.67 4.33
N ILE A 74 9.08 14.70 4.22
CA ILE A 74 9.88 13.49 4.00
C ILE A 74 9.74 12.50 5.17
N PRO A 75 9.91 12.89 6.46
CA PRO A 75 9.76 11.97 7.57
C PRO A 75 8.34 11.35 7.64
N ARG A 76 7.30 12.14 7.36
CA ARG A 76 5.91 11.65 7.34
C ARG A 76 5.66 10.68 6.19
N LEU A 77 6.18 10.97 4.99
CA LEU A 77 6.08 10.07 3.84
C LEU A 77 6.82 8.75 4.09
N LEU A 78 8.03 8.79 4.66
CA LEU A 78 8.77 7.58 5.02
C LEU A 78 8.00 6.73 6.04
N SER A 79 7.47 7.35 7.09
CA SER A 79 6.61 6.68 8.07
C SER A 79 5.35 6.08 7.43
N HIS A 80 4.79 6.74 6.42
CA HIS A 80 3.64 6.24 5.67
C HIS A 80 3.98 5.04 4.78
N ILE A 81 5.16 5.05 4.14
CA ILE A 81 5.66 3.93 3.34
C ILE A 81 5.82 2.69 4.23
N GLU A 82 6.48 2.83 5.39
CA GLU A 82 6.63 1.72 6.36
C GLU A 82 5.25 1.16 6.78
N TYR A 83 4.28 2.03 7.05
CA TYR A 83 2.90 1.63 7.33
C TYR A 83 2.26 0.84 6.18
N LEU A 84 2.46 1.26 4.92
CA LEU A 84 1.93 0.57 3.74
C LEU A 84 2.61 -0.79 3.54
N GLU A 85 3.92 -0.88 3.72
CA GLU A 85 4.67 -2.14 3.63
C GLU A 85 4.20 -3.17 4.65
N GLU A 86 3.98 -2.77 5.90
CA GLU A 86 3.42 -3.67 6.92
C GLU A 86 2.03 -4.19 6.53
N ARG A 87 1.19 -3.34 5.93
CA ARG A 87 -0.14 -3.74 5.48
C ARG A 87 -0.08 -4.69 4.29
N LEU A 88 0.81 -4.44 3.34
CA LEU A 88 1.03 -5.34 2.21
C LEU A 88 1.50 -6.71 2.66
N LYS A 89 2.45 -6.78 3.61
CA LYS A 89 2.89 -8.05 4.22
C LYS A 89 1.73 -8.82 4.85
N LYS A 90 0.88 -8.14 5.65
CA LYS A 90 -0.31 -8.76 6.26
C LYS A 90 -1.31 -9.26 5.22
N LEU A 91 -1.53 -8.50 4.14
CA LEU A 91 -2.44 -8.90 3.07
C LEU A 91 -1.90 -10.10 2.28
N SER A 92 -0.60 -10.11 1.98
CA SER A 92 0.07 -11.23 1.31
C SER A 92 -0.04 -12.52 2.11
N LEU A 93 0.12 -12.46 3.43
CA LEU A 93 -0.04 -13.63 4.30
C LEU A 93 -1.48 -14.16 4.25
N LYS A 94 -2.47 -13.28 4.35
CA LYS A 94 -3.89 -13.66 4.26
C LYS A 94 -4.23 -14.28 2.90
N TYR A 95 -3.66 -13.74 1.83
CA TYR A 95 -3.85 -14.29 0.48
C TYR A 95 -3.27 -15.70 0.37
N SER A 96 -2.07 -15.94 0.90
CA SER A 96 -1.46 -17.28 0.94
C SER A 96 -2.37 -18.27 1.66
N VAL A 97 -2.82 -17.94 2.87
CA VAL A 97 -3.71 -18.81 3.66
C VAL A 97 -5.02 -19.10 2.92
N ALA A 98 -5.63 -18.09 2.29
CA ALA A 98 -6.85 -18.28 1.52
C ALA A 98 -6.61 -19.19 0.30
N ASN A 99 -5.46 -19.07 -0.35
CA ASN A 99 -5.10 -19.91 -1.49
C ASN A 99 -4.85 -21.36 -1.08
N ASP A 100 -4.18 -21.60 0.05
CA ASP A 100 -3.96 -22.94 0.59
C ASP A 100 -5.30 -23.61 0.92
N LEU A 101 -6.20 -22.90 1.62
CA LEU A 101 -7.55 -23.42 1.93
C LEU A 101 -8.38 -23.73 0.68
N LEU A 102 -8.25 -22.92 -0.37
CA LEU A 102 -8.92 -23.18 -1.65
C LEU A 102 -8.35 -24.42 -2.34
N SER A 103 -7.05 -24.65 -2.25
CA SER A 103 -6.40 -25.86 -2.76
C SER A 103 -6.90 -27.10 -2.02
N ASP A 104 -6.93 -27.06 -0.68
CA ASP A 104 -7.44 -28.17 0.14
C ASP A 104 -8.89 -28.49 -0.22
N LEU A 105 -9.74 -27.47 -0.35
CA LEU A 105 -11.14 -27.63 -0.76
C LEU A 105 -11.27 -28.27 -2.15
N HIS A 106 -10.39 -27.92 -3.08
CA HIS A 106 -10.39 -28.49 -4.42
C HIS A 106 -10.07 -29.98 -4.39
N GLU A 107 -9.06 -30.38 -3.63
CA GLU A 107 -8.68 -31.78 -3.41
C GLU A 107 -9.83 -32.58 -2.79
N TYR A 108 -10.46 -32.07 -1.72
CA TYR A 108 -11.62 -32.71 -1.11
C TYR A 108 -12.80 -32.89 -2.08
N LEU A 109 -13.06 -31.88 -2.94
CA LEU A 109 -14.13 -31.97 -3.92
C LEU A 109 -13.83 -33.02 -5.00
N GLU A 110 -12.57 -33.09 -5.47
CA GLU A 110 -12.13 -34.09 -6.44
C GLU A 110 -12.29 -35.51 -5.90
N ASP A 111 -11.83 -35.75 -4.66
CA ASP A 111 -12.02 -37.03 -3.97
C ASP A 111 -13.50 -37.39 -3.81
N THR A 112 -14.34 -36.41 -3.46
CA THR A 112 -15.78 -36.64 -3.28
C THR A 112 -16.46 -37.01 -4.61
N ILE A 113 -16.09 -36.35 -5.70
CA ILE A 113 -16.59 -36.66 -7.05
C ILE A 113 -16.17 -38.07 -7.45
N TYR A 114 -14.89 -38.44 -7.23
CA TYR A 114 -14.40 -39.77 -7.53
C TYR A 114 -15.16 -40.86 -6.77
N CYS A 115 -15.41 -40.66 -5.47
CA CYS A 115 -16.22 -41.60 -4.67
C CYS A 115 -17.66 -41.70 -5.18
N TYR A 116 -18.28 -40.57 -5.54
CA TYR A 116 -19.64 -40.57 -6.08
C TYR A 116 -19.73 -41.33 -7.41
N ASP A 117 -18.80 -41.07 -8.33
CA ASP A 117 -18.73 -41.76 -9.61
C ASP A 117 -18.54 -43.27 -9.41
N ALA A 118 -17.63 -43.68 -8.52
CA ALA A 118 -17.40 -45.10 -8.21
C ALA A 118 -18.66 -45.79 -7.67
N ILE A 119 -19.35 -45.17 -6.70
CA ILE A 119 -20.60 -45.69 -6.14
C ILE A 119 -21.69 -45.75 -7.22
N TYR A 120 -21.81 -44.71 -8.05
CA TYR A 120 -22.79 -44.66 -9.12
C TYR A 120 -22.55 -45.77 -10.17
N TYR A 121 -21.29 -45.99 -10.56
CA TYR A 121 -20.91 -47.09 -11.45
C TYR A 121 -21.26 -48.46 -10.86
N GLU A 122 -20.97 -48.68 -9.58
CA GLU A 122 -21.25 -49.94 -8.91
C GLU A 122 -22.76 -50.19 -8.76
N LEU A 123 -23.54 -49.19 -8.33
CA LEU A 123 -25.00 -49.31 -8.25
C LEU A 123 -25.63 -49.55 -9.63
N SER A 124 -25.14 -48.84 -10.66
CA SER A 124 -25.62 -49.02 -12.03
C SER A 124 -25.32 -50.42 -12.55
N SER A 125 -24.18 -51.02 -12.20
CA SER A 125 -23.85 -52.39 -12.61
C SER A 125 -24.73 -53.42 -11.91
N TYR A 126 -24.98 -53.29 -10.60
CA TYR A 126 -25.92 -54.15 -9.88
C TYR A 126 -27.34 -54.09 -10.45
N LEU A 127 -27.87 -52.88 -10.68
CA LEU A 127 -29.22 -52.70 -11.23
C LEU A 127 -29.33 -53.27 -12.65
N ASN A 128 -28.31 -53.10 -13.49
CA ASN A 128 -28.30 -53.66 -14.83
C ASN A 128 -28.14 -55.18 -14.84
N ALA A 129 -27.44 -55.76 -13.85
CA ALA A 129 -27.32 -57.20 -13.69
C ALA A 129 -28.63 -57.84 -13.20
N GLU A 130 -29.34 -57.20 -12.27
CA GLU A 130 -30.68 -57.64 -11.80
C GLU A 130 -31.75 -57.54 -12.90
N MET A 131 -31.72 -56.48 -13.72
CA MET A 131 -32.67 -56.33 -14.84
C MET A 131 -32.27 -57.13 -16.10
N GLY A 132 -31.07 -57.69 -16.13
CA GLY A 132 -30.53 -58.46 -17.27
C GLY A 132 -30.92 -59.94 -17.28
N ASP A 133 -31.53 -60.45 -16.19
CA ASP A 133 -31.88 -61.87 -16.02
C ASP A 133 -33.32 -62.21 -16.45
N GLU A 134 -34.11 -61.23 -16.94
CA GLU A 134 -35.50 -61.46 -17.38
C GLU A 134 -35.63 -62.08 -18.79
N ASN A 135 -34.55 -62.52 -19.44
CA ASN A 135 -34.60 -63.16 -20.77
C ASN A 135 -33.86 -64.51 -20.88
N ALA A 136 -33.57 -65.17 -19.76
CA ALA A 136 -32.89 -66.48 -19.79
C ALA A 136 -33.83 -67.70 -19.88
N ASP A 137 -35.15 -67.53 -19.94
CA ASP A 137 -36.07 -68.67 -19.99
C ASP A 137 -37.34 -68.37 -20.81
N ASP A 138 -37.20 -68.26 -22.13
CA ASP A 138 -38.31 -68.57 -23.05
C ASP A 138 -37.78 -68.95 -24.45
N ARG A 139 -37.80 -70.28 -24.68
CA ARG A 139 -37.81 -71.05 -25.96
C ARG A 139 -36.49 -71.54 -26.57
#